data_AF-A0A0U5EXK9-F1
#
_entry.id   AF-A0A0U5EXK9-F1
#
_cell.length_a   1.000
_cell.length_b   1.000
_cell.length_c   1.000
_cell.angle_alpha   90.00
_cell.angle_beta   90.00
_cell.angle_gamma   90.00
#
_symmetry.space_group_name_H-M   'P 1'
#
loop_
_entity.id
_entity.type
_entity.pdbx_description
1 polymer ?
#
loop_
_entity_poly.entity_id
_entity_poly.type
_entity_poly.pdbx_seq_one_letter_code
_entity_poly.pdbx_strand_id
1 'polypeptide(L)'
;MSDAAASPGAVCGGPDISVIIPCYNEVRNIAPLVAALDRALAGRRWEVVFVDDNSPDGTTHAVRQLAQKDARVRGLCRVGRRGLSSAVIEGALSSSAQIIAVMDGDLQHDDTRLGALIDAVQSSGCDVAVGSRHVEGGSNAGLANAWRHALSDGGIKLAQMVLPVRLSDPMSGFFALRQDVFEAVAPRLSGTGFKILLDILLSSPKPLRVREVPCGFRARVAGESKLDALVMLQFLALMLDKLCRGWLPLRFVAFCLVGSIGVGVNLAVMQSIRSMGGDFPVAQGGGTVVAMILNFVLDNNITYRDKRLRGMRFMGGLLAFMLVCSIGAVANVGVAQMLFQAHEGLTQASVAGAILAVVWNYAVSSTLIWRV
;
A
#
# COMPACT_ATOMS: atom_id res chain seq x y z
N MET A 1 -30.26 52.58 -33.90
CA MET A 1 -30.19 51.10 -33.97
C MET A 1 -29.08 50.70 -33.00
N SER A 2 -29.48 50.24 -31.82
CA SER A 2 -28.58 49.87 -30.70
C SER A 2 -28.03 48.47 -30.90
N ASP A 3 -26.75 48.31 -30.52
CA ASP A 3 -26.08 47.16 -29.90
C ASP A 3 -26.31 45.74 -30.43
N ALA A 4 -25.19 45.08 -30.74
CA ALA A 4 -24.56 44.20 -29.75
C ALA A 4 -23.19 43.73 -30.27
N ALA A 5 -22.12 44.38 -29.80
CA ALA A 5 -20.79 43.80 -29.87
C ALA A 5 -20.74 42.60 -28.91
N ALA A 6 -20.55 41.40 -29.45
CA ALA A 6 -20.37 40.19 -28.67
C ALA A 6 -19.15 40.34 -27.74
N SER A 7 -19.38 40.18 -26.45
CA SER A 7 -18.33 40.11 -25.43
C SER A 7 -17.36 38.97 -25.78
N PRO A 8 -16.03 39.19 -25.78
CA PRO A 8 -15.08 38.10 -25.98
C PRO A 8 -15.24 37.12 -24.82
N GLY A 9 -15.65 35.88 -25.13
CA GLY A 9 -15.77 34.81 -24.16
C GLY A 9 -14.46 34.67 -23.39
N ALA A 10 -14.53 34.84 -22.07
CA ALA A 10 -13.39 34.65 -21.19
C ALA A 10 -12.78 33.27 -21.46
N VAL A 11 -11.51 33.24 -21.87
CA VAL A 11 -10.75 31.99 -21.91
C VAL A 11 -10.62 31.53 -20.46
N CYS A 12 -11.51 30.64 -20.02
CA CYS A 12 -11.42 30.00 -18.72
C CYS A 12 -10.14 29.17 -18.71
N GLY A 13 -9.10 29.68 -18.02
CA GLY A 13 -7.91 28.90 -17.74
C GLY A 13 -8.27 27.60 -17.02
N GLY A 14 -7.49 26.54 -17.27
CA GLY A 14 -7.64 25.26 -16.59
C GLY A 14 -7.47 25.35 -15.06
N PRO A 15 -7.75 24.26 -14.33
CA PRO A 15 -7.61 24.24 -12.88
C PRO A 15 -6.15 24.45 -12.47
N ASP A 16 -5.92 25.23 -11.40
CA ASP A 16 -4.59 25.38 -10.80
C ASP A 16 -4.33 24.28 -9.76
N ILE A 17 -5.40 23.75 -9.18
CA ILE A 17 -5.40 22.76 -8.11
C ILE A 17 -6.22 21.55 -8.53
N SER A 18 -5.71 20.35 -8.29
CA SER A 18 -6.48 19.11 -8.45
C SER A 18 -6.49 18.31 -7.16
N VAL A 19 -7.69 18.02 -6.67
CA VAL A 19 -7.90 17.20 -5.47
C VAL A 19 -8.14 15.76 -5.92
N ILE A 20 -7.23 14.86 -5.58
CA ILE A 20 -7.27 13.46 -5.94
C ILE A 20 -7.88 12.66 -4.80
N ILE A 21 -8.96 11.95 -5.10
CA ILE A 21 -9.76 11.23 -4.11
C ILE A 21 -9.88 9.77 -4.54
N PRO A 22 -9.05 8.86 -3.99
CA PRO A 22 -9.23 7.44 -4.22
C PRO A 22 -10.50 6.96 -3.51
N CYS A 23 -11.33 6.18 -4.21
CA CYS A 23 -12.63 5.74 -3.70
C CYS A 23 -12.85 4.25 -3.91
N TYR A 24 -13.48 3.62 -2.93
CA TYR A 24 -14.05 2.28 -3.06
C TYR A 24 -15.24 2.14 -2.10
N ASN A 25 -16.44 1.94 -2.63
CA ASN A 25 -17.70 1.95 -1.89
C ASN A 25 -18.01 3.27 -1.15
N GLU A 26 -17.91 4.40 -1.86
CA GLU A 26 -18.02 5.76 -1.29
C GLU A 26 -19.22 6.55 -1.85
N VAL A 27 -20.23 5.88 -2.44
CA VAL A 27 -21.33 6.53 -3.18
C VAL A 27 -22.02 7.66 -2.39
N ARG A 28 -22.17 7.49 -1.08
CA ARG A 28 -22.84 8.46 -0.20
C ARG A 28 -22.01 9.71 0.09
N ASN A 29 -20.69 9.62 -0.08
CA ASN A 29 -19.76 10.69 0.30
C ASN A 29 -19.42 11.63 -0.86
N ILE A 30 -19.69 11.22 -2.11
CA ILE A 30 -19.35 12.00 -3.32
C ILE A 30 -19.91 13.43 -3.28
N ALA A 31 -21.23 13.60 -3.16
CA ALA A 31 -21.83 14.94 -3.19
C ALA A 31 -21.48 15.80 -1.96
N PRO A 32 -21.54 15.28 -0.71
CA PRO A 32 -21.08 16.03 0.46
C PRO A 32 -19.63 16.49 0.37
N LEU A 33 -18.74 15.66 -0.19
CA LEU A 33 -17.33 15.98 -0.33
C LEU A 33 -17.10 17.10 -1.34
N VAL A 34 -17.78 17.08 -2.49
CA VAL A 34 -17.70 18.20 -3.45
C VAL A 34 -18.20 19.51 -2.83
N ALA A 35 -19.28 19.48 -2.04
CA ALA A 35 -19.77 20.66 -1.33
C ALA A 35 -18.81 21.16 -0.23
N ALA A 36 -18.06 20.25 0.41
CA ALA A 36 -17.00 20.60 1.35
C ALA A 36 -15.83 21.29 0.63
N LEU A 37 -15.37 20.71 -0.49
CA LEU A 37 -14.31 21.29 -1.33
C LEU A 37 -14.68 22.66 -1.88
N ASP A 38 -15.92 22.86 -2.31
CA ASP A 38 -16.41 24.15 -2.81
C ASP A 38 -16.26 25.26 -1.77
N ARG A 39 -16.57 24.96 -0.51
CA ARG A 39 -16.38 25.89 0.61
C ARG A 39 -14.91 26.09 0.96
N ALA A 40 -14.13 25.02 1.02
CA ALA A 40 -12.72 25.05 1.41
C ALA A 40 -11.83 25.77 0.38
N LEU A 41 -12.20 25.69 -0.91
CA LEU A 41 -11.45 26.24 -2.03
C LEU A 41 -12.16 27.41 -2.71
N ALA A 42 -13.07 28.07 -1.98
CA ALA A 42 -13.80 29.23 -2.49
C ALA A 42 -12.82 30.30 -3.05
N GLY A 43 -13.10 30.77 -4.26
CA GLY A 43 -12.27 31.76 -4.96
C GLY A 43 -11.02 31.20 -5.65
N ARG A 44 -10.79 29.87 -5.64
CA ARG A 44 -9.68 29.21 -6.33
C ARG A 44 -10.16 28.44 -7.56
N ARG A 45 -9.29 28.27 -8.56
CA ARG A 45 -9.55 27.40 -9.71
C ARG A 45 -9.13 25.98 -9.37
N TRP A 46 -10.09 25.11 -9.13
CA TRP A 46 -9.84 23.74 -8.70
C TRP A 46 -10.68 22.73 -9.48
N GLU A 47 -10.18 21.50 -9.52
CA GLU A 47 -10.92 20.31 -9.93
C GLU A 47 -10.80 19.22 -8.87
N VAL A 48 -11.68 18.23 -8.92
CA VAL A 48 -11.59 16.99 -8.14
C VAL A 48 -11.61 15.79 -9.07
N VAL A 49 -10.68 14.88 -8.87
CA VAL A 49 -10.59 13.62 -9.61
C VAL A 49 -10.86 12.46 -8.66
N PHE A 50 -12.06 11.90 -8.77
CA PHE A 50 -12.43 10.68 -8.09
C PHE A 50 -11.87 9.47 -8.84
N VAL A 51 -11.05 8.65 -8.18
CA VAL A 51 -10.47 7.45 -8.77
C VAL A 51 -11.09 6.22 -8.14
N ASP A 52 -11.98 5.55 -8.87
CA ASP A 52 -12.82 4.45 -8.38
C ASP A 52 -12.34 3.09 -8.91
N ASP A 53 -12.17 2.13 -8.00
CA ASP A 53 -11.70 0.77 -8.30
C ASP A 53 -12.84 -0.19 -8.69
N ASN A 54 -13.70 0.31 -9.59
CA ASN A 54 -14.91 -0.36 -10.06
C ASN A 54 -15.81 -0.78 -8.89
N SER A 55 -16.28 0.20 -8.12
CA SER A 55 -17.09 -0.06 -6.94
C SER A 55 -18.45 -0.67 -7.31
N PRO A 56 -18.91 -1.72 -6.59
CA PRO A 56 -20.21 -2.34 -6.82
C PRO A 56 -21.40 -1.50 -6.33
N ASP A 57 -21.17 -0.46 -5.53
CA ASP A 57 -22.21 0.35 -4.89
C ASP A 57 -22.74 1.50 -5.76
N GLY A 58 -22.22 1.65 -6.99
CA GLY A 58 -22.59 2.73 -7.89
C GLY A 58 -21.79 4.03 -7.71
N THR A 59 -20.69 4.03 -6.97
CA THR A 59 -19.80 5.21 -6.78
C THR A 59 -19.47 5.90 -8.11
N THR A 60 -18.98 5.15 -9.12
CA THR A 60 -18.68 5.70 -10.45
C THR A 60 -19.89 6.37 -11.11
N HIS A 61 -21.10 5.83 -10.91
CA HIS A 61 -22.32 6.41 -11.48
C HIS A 61 -22.66 7.76 -10.82
N ALA A 62 -22.55 7.84 -9.48
CA ALA A 62 -22.77 9.08 -8.75
C ALA A 62 -21.78 10.19 -9.17
N VAL A 63 -20.49 9.85 -9.33
CA VAL A 63 -19.47 10.79 -9.83
C VAL A 63 -19.84 11.31 -11.22
N ARG A 64 -20.25 10.42 -12.14
CA ARG A 64 -20.65 10.82 -13.51
C ARG A 64 -21.88 11.73 -13.49
N GLN A 65 -22.90 11.43 -12.69
CA GLN A 65 -24.08 12.29 -12.58
C GLN A 65 -23.73 13.69 -12.07
N LEU A 66 -22.80 13.79 -11.13
CA LEU A 66 -22.35 15.07 -10.61
C LEU A 66 -21.49 15.85 -11.61
N ALA A 67 -20.61 15.16 -12.34
CA ALA A 67 -19.79 15.73 -13.41
C ALA A 67 -20.61 16.33 -14.57
N GLN A 68 -21.84 15.84 -14.81
CA GLN A 68 -22.75 16.47 -15.77
C GLN A 68 -23.28 17.84 -15.31
N LYS A 69 -23.20 18.14 -14.01
CA LYS A 69 -23.73 19.37 -13.41
C LYS A 69 -22.61 20.34 -12.98
N ASP A 70 -21.43 19.82 -12.68
CA ASP A 70 -20.27 20.60 -12.25
C ASP A 70 -19.02 20.16 -13.03
N ALA A 71 -18.52 21.06 -13.88
CA ALA A 71 -17.35 20.80 -14.74
C ALA A 71 -16.04 20.59 -13.95
N ARG A 72 -16.02 20.93 -12.65
CA ARG A 72 -14.86 20.69 -11.77
C ARG A 72 -14.75 19.23 -11.34
N VAL A 73 -15.81 18.44 -11.51
CA VAL A 73 -15.86 17.04 -11.05
C VAL A 73 -15.48 16.10 -12.18
N ARG A 74 -14.47 15.26 -11.94
CA ARG A 74 -14.00 14.22 -12.87
C ARG A 74 -13.97 12.86 -12.19
N GLY A 75 -14.17 11.81 -12.98
CA GLY A 75 -14.14 10.43 -12.51
C GLY A 75 -13.25 9.54 -13.39
N LEU A 76 -12.36 8.79 -12.77
CA LEU A 76 -11.57 7.72 -13.39
C LEU A 76 -12.02 6.38 -12.81
N CYS A 77 -12.63 5.53 -13.65
CA CYS A 77 -13.02 4.18 -13.26
C CYS A 77 -11.94 3.18 -13.70
N ARG A 78 -11.39 2.43 -12.75
CA ARG A 78 -10.33 1.45 -13.00
C ARG A 78 -10.88 0.04 -12.95
N VAL A 79 -10.88 -0.64 -14.09
CA VAL A 79 -11.32 -2.04 -14.21
C VAL A 79 -10.11 -2.97 -14.12
N GLY A 80 -10.21 -4.03 -13.30
CA GLY A 80 -9.16 -5.04 -13.15
C GLY A 80 -7.92 -4.59 -12.36
N ARG A 81 -7.91 -3.36 -11.84
CA ARG A 81 -6.82 -2.77 -11.05
C ARG A 81 -7.37 -2.33 -9.70
N ARG A 82 -6.59 -2.46 -8.62
CA ARG A 82 -6.98 -2.06 -7.27
C ARG A 82 -5.80 -1.52 -6.47
N GLY A 83 -6.06 -0.56 -5.59
CA GLY A 83 -5.12 -0.08 -4.58
C GLY A 83 -5.10 1.43 -4.43
N LEU A 84 -4.99 1.91 -3.19
CA LEU A 84 -5.02 3.33 -2.86
C LEU A 84 -3.83 4.08 -3.49
N SER A 85 -2.60 3.59 -3.30
CA SER A 85 -1.40 4.25 -3.87
C SER A 85 -1.48 4.36 -5.39
N SER A 86 -1.87 3.29 -6.09
CA SER A 86 -2.01 3.33 -7.55
C SER A 86 -3.14 4.24 -8.01
N ALA A 87 -4.24 4.35 -7.24
CA ALA A 87 -5.34 5.27 -7.55
C ALA A 87 -4.86 6.72 -7.52
N VAL A 88 -4.10 7.08 -6.48
CA VAL A 88 -3.53 8.42 -6.34
C VAL A 88 -2.57 8.74 -7.50
N ILE A 89 -1.74 7.78 -7.91
CA ILE A 89 -0.81 7.95 -9.05
C ILE A 89 -1.58 8.23 -10.34
N GLU A 90 -2.56 7.39 -10.67
CA GLU A 90 -3.35 7.59 -11.89
C GLU A 90 -4.15 8.89 -11.87
N GLY A 91 -4.71 9.25 -10.70
CA GLY A 91 -5.42 10.52 -10.54
C GLY A 91 -4.53 11.73 -10.76
N ALA A 92 -3.39 11.79 -10.06
CA ALA A 92 -2.44 12.90 -10.15
C ALA A 92 -1.87 13.07 -11.56
N LEU A 93 -1.49 11.96 -12.23
CA LEU A 93 -0.97 12.00 -13.61
C LEU A 93 -2.05 12.31 -14.67
N SER A 94 -3.33 12.24 -14.33
CA SER A 94 -4.43 12.61 -15.23
C SER A 94 -4.80 14.10 -15.18
N SER A 95 -4.23 14.84 -14.23
CA SER A 95 -4.51 16.26 -14.01
C SER A 95 -3.54 17.15 -14.79
N SER A 96 -4.03 18.31 -15.20
CA SER A 96 -3.21 19.40 -15.74
C SER A 96 -2.92 20.50 -14.71
N ALA A 97 -3.32 20.32 -13.45
CA ALA A 97 -3.14 21.30 -12.39
C ALA A 97 -1.67 21.42 -11.98
N GLN A 98 -1.28 22.59 -11.46
CA GLN A 98 0.07 22.83 -10.97
C GLN A 98 0.28 22.28 -9.55
N ILE A 99 -0.81 22.17 -8.78
CA ILE A 99 -0.80 21.67 -7.41
C ILE A 99 -1.75 20.47 -7.32
N ILE A 100 -1.24 19.38 -6.75
CA ILE A 100 -2.03 18.21 -6.40
C ILE A 100 -2.27 18.21 -4.91
N ALA A 101 -3.52 17.99 -4.51
CA ALA A 101 -3.87 17.63 -3.15
C ALA A 101 -4.43 16.21 -3.13
N VAL A 102 -4.11 15.44 -2.10
CA VAL A 102 -4.60 14.09 -1.90
C VAL A 102 -5.36 14.07 -0.58
N MET A 103 -6.55 13.47 -0.58
CA MET A 103 -7.34 13.24 0.63
C MET A 103 -8.23 12.01 0.48
N ASP A 104 -8.60 11.38 1.60
CA ASP A 104 -9.55 10.26 1.60
C ASP A 104 -10.99 10.73 1.36
N GLY A 105 -11.81 9.85 0.77
CA GLY A 105 -13.21 10.12 0.43
C GLY A 105 -14.21 10.05 1.60
N ASP A 106 -13.77 9.72 2.82
CA ASP A 106 -14.64 9.40 3.96
C ASP A 106 -14.96 10.60 4.87
N LEU A 107 -14.63 11.82 4.43
CA LEU A 107 -14.85 13.10 5.15
C LEU A 107 -14.13 13.20 6.51
N GLN A 108 -13.20 12.30 6.84
CA GLN A 108 -12.47 12.36 8.11
C GLN A 108 -11.48 13.52 8.15
N HIS A 109 -10.90 13.86 7.00
CA HIS A 109 -9.95 14.97 6.89
C HIS A 109 -10.65 16.30 7.09
N ASP A 110 -9.97 17.21 7.78
CA ASP A 110 -10.43 18.59 7.96
C ASP A 110 -10.23 19.38 6.66
N ASP A 111 -11.27 19.43 5.83
CA ASP A 111 -11.28 20.12 4.54
C ASP A 111 -10.97 21.62 4.68
N THR A 112 -11.25 22.23 5.85
CA THR A 112 -10.94 23.64 6.10
C THR A 112 -9.44 23.94 6.09
N ARG A 113 -8.59 22.91 6.27
CA ARG A 113 -7.13 23.03 6.23
C ARG A 113 -6.55 22.82 4.84
N LEU A 114 -7.36 22.40 3.87
CA LEU A 114 -6.90 22.15 2.51
C LEU A 114 -6.32 23.42 1.86
N GLY A 115 -6.97 24.57 2.05
CA GLY A 115 -6.46 25.85 1.57
C GLY A 115 -5.06 26.18 2.12
N ALA A 116 -4.84 25.93 3.42
CA ALA A 116 -3.54 26.16 4.05
C ALA A 116 -2.43 25.22 3.54
N LEU A 117 -2.76 23.97 3.24
CA LEU A 117 -1.83 23.03 2.59
C LEU A 117 -1.42 23.53 1.21
N ILE A 118 -2.40 23.98 0.42
CA ILE A 118 -2.17 24.51 -0.93
C ILE A 118 -1.32 25.79 -0.85
N ASP A 119 -1.62 26.71 0.06
CA ASP A 119 -0.86 27.95 0.22
C ASP A 119 0.59 27.70 0.64
N ALA A 120 0.84 26.71 1.48
CA ALA A 120 2.18 26.31 1.87
C ALA A 120 3.03 25.87 0.67
N VAL A 121 2.43 25.10 -0.26
CA VAL A 121 3.10 24.67 -1.49
C VAL A 121 3.22 25.82 -2.50
N GLN A 122 2.15 26.60 -2.69
CA GLN A 122 2.07 27.67 -3.68
C GLN A 122 3.03 28.83 -3.38
N SER A 123 3.24 29.14 -2.11
CA SER A 123 4.19 30.17 -1.67
C SER A 123 5.67 29.80 -1.89
N SER A 124 5.96 28.70 -2.62
CA SER A 124 7.30 28.21 -3.01
C SER A 124 8.24 27.83 -1.84
N GLY A 125 7.72 27.85 -0.61
CA GLY A 125 8.47 27.52 0.60
C GLY A 125 8.68 26.03 0.83
N CYS A 126 7.86 25.16 0.24
CA CYS A 126 7.99 23.71 0.33
C CYS A 126 7.56 23.01 -0.96
N ASP A 127 8.03 21.77 -1.12
CA ASP A 127 7.69 20.89 -2.23
C ASP A 127 6.44 20.05 -1.89
N VAL A 128 6.27 19.73 -0.60
CA VAL A 128 5.13 18.98 -0.04
C VAL A 128 4.65 19.67 1.24
N ALA A 129 3.34 19.82 1.41
CA ALA A 129 2.70 20.21 2.65
C ALA A 129 1.85 19.06 3.17
N VAL A 130 2.00 18.69 4.45
CA VAL A 130 1.34 17.52 5.05
C VAL A 130 0.41 17.98 6.16
N GLY A 131 -0.85 17.54 6.10
CA GLY A 131 -1.78 17.64 7.21
C GLY A 131 -1.33 16.68 8.30
N SER A 132 -0.85 17.22 9.41
CA SER A 132 -0.27 16.44 10.50
C SER A 132 -1.15 16.50 11.74
N ARG A 133 -1.37 15.32 12.33
CA ARG A 133 -2.14 15.15 13.58
C ARG A 133 -1.29 15.36 14.83
N HIS A 134 0.03 15.30 14.70
CA HIS A 134 0.99 15.23 15.81
C HIS A 134 1.75 16.54 16.05
N VAL A 135 1.42 17.60 15.31
CA VAL A 135 1.95 18.95 15.53
C VAL A 135 1.02 19.73 16.48
N GLU A 136 1.55 20.76 17.14
CA GLU A 136 0.80 21.61 18.08
C GLU A 136 -0.47 22.18 17.40
N GLY A 137 -1.65 21.86 17.96
CA GLY A 137 -2.96 22.20 17.38
C GLY A 137 -3.63 21.08 16.54
N GLY A 138 -2.96 19.95 16.31
CA GLY A 138 -3.55 18.73 15.76
C GLY A 138 -4.38 17.98 16.80
N SER A 139 -5.50 17.38 16.39
CA SER A 139 -6.38 16.60 17.29
C SER A 139 -6.52 15.16 16.82
N ASN A 140 -6.16 14.23 17.71
CA ASN A 140 -6.20 12.78 17.51
C ASN A 140 -7.52 12.13 18.02
N ALA A 141 -8.57 12.92 18.27
CA ALA A 141 -9.79 12.49 18.96
C ALA A 141 -10.56 11.33 18.28
N GLY A 142 -10.27 10.99 17.02
CA GLY A 142 -10.91 9.90 16.28
C GLY A 142 -10.29 8.49 16.47
N LEU A 143 -9.16 8.34 17.17
CA LEU A 143 -8.47 7.04 17.34
C LEU A 143 -8.88 6.37 18.66
N ALA A 144 -10.01 5.68 18.66
CA ALA A 144 -10.60 5.12 19.87
C ALA A 144 -9.90 3.86 20.43
N ASN A 145 -8.56 3.74 20.54
CA ASN A 145 -7.90 2.67 21.33
C ASN A 145 -6.40 2.93 21.62
N ALA A 146 -5.97 2.83 22.89
CA ALA A 146 -4.58 3.01 23.35
C ALA A 146 -3.55 2.08 22.65
N TRP A 147 -3.94 0.86 22.28
CA TRP A 147 -3.11 -0.06 21.50
C TRP A 147 -2.79 0.46 20.08
N ARG A 148 -3.73 1.18 19.45
CA ARG A 148 -3.51 1.79 18.13
C ARG A 148 -2.54 2.97 18.20
N HIS A 149 -2.51 3.68 19.32
CA HIS A 149 -1.51 4.74 19.55
C HIS A 149 -0.10 4.15 19.61
N ALA A 150 0.12 3.10 20.41
CA ALA A 150 1.42 2.45 20.53
C ALA A 150 1.94 1.85 19.19
N LEU A 151 1.04 1.23 18.40
CA LEU A 151 1.40 0.69 17.07
C LEU A 151 1.69 1.81 16.06
N SER A 152 0.95 2.92 16.13
CA SER A 152 1.19 4.10 15.31
C SER A 152 2.55 4.73 15.63
N ASP A 153 2.88 4.88 16.91
CA ASP A 153 4.15 5.47 17.36
C ASP A 153 5.37 4.61 16.97
N GLY A 154 5.23 3.28 17.06
CA GLY A 154 6.27 2.35 16.59
C GLY A 154 6.50 2.42 15.07
N GLY A 155 5.41 2.47 14.29
CA GLY A 155 5.46 2.64 12.84
C GLY A 155 6.06 3.99 12.42
N ILE A 156 5.72 5.07 13.13
CA ILE A 156 6.27 6.41 12.90
C ILE A 156 7.77 6.43 13.18
N LYS A 157 8.23 5.85 14.30
CA LYS A 157 9.67 5.75 14.61
C LYS A 157 10.44 4.97 13.54
N LEU A 158 9.90 3.85 13.09
CA LEU A 158 10.53 3.03 12.05
C LEU A 158 10.57 3.77 10.70
N ALA A 159 9.50 4.47 10.33
CA ALA A 159 9.49 5.33 9.15
C ALA A 159 10.54 6.46 9.27
N GLN A 160 10.64 7.12 10.44
CA GLN A 160 11.59 8.20 10.69
C GLN A 160 13.06 7.76 10.62
N MET A 161 13.37 6.49 10.90
CA MET A 161 14.75 5.96 10.73
C MET A 161 15.19 5.89 9.27
N VAL A 162 14.24 5.73 8.34
CA VAL A 162 14.53 5.55 6.90
C VAL A 162 14.25 6.83 6.11
N LEU A 163 13.38 7.70 6.60
CA LEU A 163 12.99 8.93 5.93
C LEU A 163 14.16 9.93 5.84
N PRO A 164 14.38 10.55 4.66
CA PRO A 164 15.39 11.60 4.49
C PRO A 164 14.98 12.94 5.12
N VAL A 165 13.77 13.04 5.67
CA VAL A 165 13.16 14.26 6.19
C VAL A 165 12.53 14.01 7.56
N ARG A 166 12.62 15.00 8.46
CA ARG A 166 11.90 14.95 9.74
C ARG A 166 10.45 15.29 9.48
N LEU A 167 9.56 14.34 9.77
CA LEU A 167 8.12 14.47 9.61
C LEU A 167 7.41 13.81 10.79
N SER A 168 6.51 14.54 11.43
CA SER A 168 5.80 14.05 12.62
C SER A 168 4.69 13.06 12.25
N ASP A 169 4.10 13.19 11.05
CA ASP A 169 3.09 12.26 10.54
C ASP A 169 3.37 11.80 9.08
N PRO A 170 4.35 10.91 8.87
CA PRO A 170 4.67 10.39 7.53
C PRO A 170 3.59 9.48 6.94
N MET A 171 2.56 9.16 7.73
CA MET A 171 1.52 8.21 7.38
C MET A 171 0.21 8.88 6.97
N SER A 172 0.19 10.22 6.93
CA SER A 172 -0.97 11.02 6.58
C SER A 172 -1.41 10.74 5.13
N GLY A 173 -2.72 10.56 4.95
CA GLY A 173 -3.38 10.54 3.65
C GLY A 173 -3.79 11.92 3.16
N PHE A 174 -3.46 12.98 3.92
CA PHE A 174 -3.86 14.36 3.64
C PHE A 174 -2.65 15.24 3.43
N PHE A 175 -2.37 15.57 2.18
CA PHE A 175 -1.21 16.36 1.81
C PHE A 175 -1.42 17.06 0.47
N ALA A 176 -0.68 18.13 0.23
CA ALA A 176 -0.57 18.80 -1.06
C ALA A 176 0.89 18.80 -1.52
N LEU A 177 1.12 18.79 -2.83
CA LEU A 177 2.44 18.89 -3.43
C LEU A 177 2.37 19.48 -4.84
N ARG A 178 3.52 19.91 -5.35
CA ARG A 178 3.60 20.39 -6.73
C ARG A 178 3.49 19.24 -7.72
N GLN A 179 2.80 19.47 -8.84
CA GLN A 179 2.63 18.49 -9.90
C GLN A 179 3.96 18.08 -10.53
N ASP A 180 4.86 19.02 -10.78
CA ASP A 180 6.18 18.74 -11.37
C ASP A 180 7.06 17.86 -10.46
N VAL A 181 6.95 18.05 -9.14
CA VAL A 181 7.57 17.18 -8.15
C VAL A 181 6.96 15.79 -8.19
N PHE A 182 5.63 15.68 -8.26
CA PHE A 182 4.95 14.39 -8.35
C PHE A 182 5.38 13.63 -9.62
N GLU A 183 5.37 14.29 -10.79
CA GLU A 183 5.77 13.72 -12.07
C GLU A 183 7.21 13.21 -12.08
N ALA A 184 8.14 13.95 -11.47
CA ALA A 184 9.52 13.53 -11.36
C ALA A 184 9.72 12.28 -10.48
N VAL A 185 8.86 12.09 -9.47
CA VAL A 185 8.91 10.97 -8.53
C VAL A 185 8.10 9.76 -9.04
N ALA A 186 7.04 10.00 -9.81
CA ALA A 186 6.06 8.98 -10.22
C ALA A 186 6.67 7.69 -10.81
N PRO A 187 7.69 7.73 -11.70
CA PRO A 187 8.31 6.53 -12.25
C PRO A 187 9.01 5.62 -11.23
N ARG A 188 9.29 6.14 -10.02
CA ARG A 188 10.00 5.44 -8.94
C ARG A 188 9.07 4.96 -7.82
N LEU A 189 7.79 5.32 -7.89
CA LEU A 189 6.80 4.89 -6.91
C LEU A 189 6.53 3.40 -7.07
N SER A 190 6.34 2.70 -5.94
CA SER A 190 6.05 1.26 -5.95
C SER A 190 4.69 0.95 -6.59
N GLY A 191 3.76 1.91 -6.56
CA GLY A 191 2.38 1.71 -7.00
C GLY A 191 1.59 0.72 -6.14
N THR A 192 2.16 0.26 -5.01
CA THR A 192 1.56 -0.75 -4.14
C THR A 192 1.27 -0.19 -2.74
N GLY A 193 0.37 -0.84 -2.02
CA GLY A 193 -0.01 -0.46 -0.66
C GLY A 193 -0.91 0.77 -0.56
N PHE A 194 -0.86 1.42 0.60
CA PHE A 194 -1.80 2.47 1.04
C PHE A 194 -1.11 3.72 1.60
N LYS A 195 0.24 3.79 1.54
CA LYS A 195 1.04 4.89 2.12
C LYS A 195 1.82 5.62 1.05
N ILE A 196 1.07 6.25 0.15
CA ILE A 196 1.61 6.97 -0.99
C ILE A 196 2.53 8.15 -0.59
N LEU A 197 2.21 8.88 0.49
CA LEU A 197 3.06 9.97 0.98
C LEU A 197 4.46 9.47 1.32
N LEU A 198 4.54 8.37 2.07
CA LEU A 198 5.81 7.75 2.45
C LEU A 198 6.59 7.26 1.22
N ASP A 199 5.88 6.64 0.25
CA ASP A 199 6.48 6.21 -1.02
C ASP A 199 7.06 7.40 -1.80
N ILE A 200 6.35 8.54 -1.86
CA ILE A 200 6.82 9.78 -2.49
C ILE A 200 8.10 10.28 -1.82
N LEU A 201 8.10 10.40 -0.49
CA LEU A 201 9.24 10.93 0.27
C LEU A 201 10.49 10.06 0.13
N LEU A 202 10.33 8.74 0.07
CA LEU A 202 11.44 7.79 -0.07
C LEU A 202 11.92 7.61 -1.52
N SER A 203 11.04 7.81 -2.49
CA SER A 203 11.36 7.63 -3.91
C SER A 203 11.98 8.86 -4.56
N SER A 204 11.89 10.01 -3.89
CA SER A 204 12.40 11.26 -4.43
C SER A 204 13.93 11.21 -4.61
N PRO A 205 14.47 11.59 -5.79
CA PRO A 205 15.91 11.64 -6.03
C PRO A 205 16.65 12.65 -5.15
N LYS A 206 15.94 13.68 -4.68
CA LYS A 206 16.46 14.73 -3.81
C LYS A 206 15.56 14.84 -2.58
N PRO A 207 16.10 15.16 -1.40
CA PRO A 207 15.26 15.42 -0.23
C PRO A 207 14.24 16.53 -0.54
N LEU A 208 12.96 16.21 -0.36
CA LEU A 208 11.87 17.17 -0.57
C LEU A 208 11.78 18.11 0.63
N ARG A 209 11.50 19.39 0.39
CA ARG A 209 11.19 20.33 1.46
C ARG A 209 9.75 20.08 1.91
N VAL A 210 9.59 19.64 3.15
CA VAL A 210 8.27 19.29 3.71
C VAL A 210 7.87 20.29 4.77
N ARG A 211 6.60 20.72 4.75
CA ARG A 211 6.00 21.55 5.80
C ARG A 211 4.79 20.85 6.40
N GLU A 212 4.68 20.84 7.72
CA GLU A 212 3.50 20.31 8.41
C GLU A 212 2.49 21.42 8.70
N VAL A 213 1.22 21.15 8.43
CA VAL A 213 0.08 22.01 8.78
C VAL A 213 -0.76 21.25 9.81
N PRO A 214 -1.08 21.86 10.96
CA PRO A 214 -1.93 21.22 11.96
C PRO A 214 -3.33 20.95 11.38
N CYS A 215 -3.78 19.71 11.47
CA CYS A 215 -5.14 19.33 11.06
C CYS A 215 -5.82 18.49 12.15
N GLY A 216 -7.12 18.72 12.34
CA GLY A 216 -7.97 17.85 13.15
C GLY A 216 -8.36 16.59 12.36
N PHE A 217 -8.51 15.46 13.05
CA PHE A 217 -9.04 14.23 12.45
C PHE A 217 -10.44 13.96 13.00
N ARG A 218 -11.46 13.99 12.15
CA ARG A 218 -12.85 13.74 12.55
C ARG A 218 -13.11 12.23 12.68
N ALA A 219 -14.01 11.86 13.58
CA ALA A 219 -14.51 10.48 13.67
C ALA A 219 -15.23 10.11 12.38
N ARG A 220 -15.04 8.86 11.93
CA ARG A 220 -15.68 8.30 10.73
C ARG A 220 -17.21 8.37 10.88
N VAL A 221 -17.90 8.93 9.90
CA VAL A 221 -19.37 9.00 9.90
C VAL A 221 -19.99 7.63 9.54
N ALA A 222 -19.29 6.81 8.76
CA ALA A 222 -19.68 5.43 8.44
C ALA A 222 -18.47 4.56 8.01
N GLY A 223 -18.57 3.24 8.20
CA GLY A 223 -17.62 2.24 7.67
C GLY A 223 -16.75 1.54 8.73
N GLU A 224 -16.47 0.25 8.54
CA GLU A 224 -15.62 -0.54 9.44
C GLU A 224 -14.12 -0.24 9.21
N SER A 225 -13.40 0.14 10.28
CA SER A 225 -11.95 0.32 10.22
C SER A 225 -11.23 -1.01 10.37
N LYS A 226 -10.75 -1.55 9.25
CA LYS A 226 -9.87 -2.73 9.23
C LYS A 226 -8.40 -2.30 9.25
N LEU A 227 -7.90 -1.91 10.42
CA LEU A 227 -6.46 -2.01 10.69
C LEU A 227 -6.14 -3.50 10.87
N ASP A 228 -6.08 -4.18 9.74
CA ASP A 228 -5.85 -5.60 9.60
C ASP A 228 -4.33 -5.88 9.71
N ALA A 229 -3.91 -7.06 10.19
CA ALA A 229 -2.49 -7.43 10.23
C ALA A 229 -1.80 -7.29 8.85
N LEU A 230 -2.61 -7.39 7.79
CA LEU A 230 -2.23 -7.12 6.41
C LEU A 230 -1.69 -5.69 6.18
N VAL A 231 -2.25 -4.69 6.85
CA VAL A 231 -1.85 -3.28 6.75
C VAL A 231 -0.43 -3.08 7.29
N MET A 232 -0.15 -3.72 8.43
CA MET A 232 1.19 -3.71 9.03
C MET A 232 2.20 -4.44 8.13
N LEU A 233 1.82 -5.61 7.60
CA LEU A 233 2.68 -6.35 6.67
C LEU A 233 2.99 -5.54 5.40
N GLN A 234 2.00 -4.85 4.83
CA GLN A 234 2.19 -3.96 3.67
C GLN A 234 3.12 -2.79 3.97
N PHE A 235 3.07 -2.24 5.19
CA PHE A 235 3.99 -1.18 5.61
C PHE A 235 5.43 -1.68 5.75
N LEU A 236 5.65 -2.81 6.46
CA LEU A 236 6.98 -3.41 6.55
C LEU A 236 7.53 -3.78 5.18
N ALA A 237 6.67 -4.31 4.32
CA ALA A 237 6.99 -4.61 2.94
C ALA A 237 7.52 -3.34 2.23
N LEU A 238 6.74 -2.24 2.20
CA LEU A 238 7.19 -0.97 1.58
C LEU A 238 8.55 -0.50 2.12
N MET A 239 8.79 -0.60 3.43
CA MET A 239 10.08 -0.23 4.03
C MET A 239 11.22 -1.10 3.51
N LEU A 240 11.02 -2.42 3.42
CA LEU A 240 12.01 -3.34 2.89
C LEU A 240 12.28 -3.12 1.41
N ASP A 241 11.25 -2.89 0.59
CA ASP A 241 11.41 -2.58 -0.84
C ASP A 241 12.30 -1.34 -1.05
N LYS A 242 12.06 -0.27 -0.27
CA LYS A 242 12.85 0.96 -0.35
C LYS A 242 14.25 0.82 0.20
N LEU A 243 14.43 0.13 1.33
CA LEU A 243 15.75 -0.19 1.89
C LEU A 243 16.58 -1.04 0.91
N CYS A 244 15.94 -2.01 0.26
CA CYS A 244 16.58 -2.92 -0.70
C CYS A 244 16.61 -2.36 -2.13
N ARG A 245 16.11 -1.14 -2.40
CA ARG A 245 16.04 -0.52 -3.74
C ARG A 245 15.43 -1.45 -4.80
N GLY A 246 14.40 -2.21 -4.43
CA GLY A 246 13.72 -3.17 -5.31
C GLY A 246 14.49 -4.47 -5.61
N TRP A 247 15.64 -4.73 -4.98
CA TRP A 247 16.36 -6.00 -5.15
C TRP A 247 15.64 -7.19 -4.51
N LEU A 248 14.82 -6.92 -3.49
CA LEU A 248 14.13 -7.96 -2.71
C LEU A 248 12.62 -7.86 -2.90
N PRO A 249 11.97 -8.78 -3.65
CA PRO A 249 10.54 -8.73 -3.87
C PRO A 249 9.75 -8.88 -2.56
N LEU A 250 8.70 -8.07 -2.37
CA LEU A 250 7.83 -8.14 -1.19
C LEU A 250 7.22 -9.53 -0.98
N ARG A 251 6.85 -10.17 -2.10
CA ARG A 251 6.32 -11.54 -2.12
C ARG A 251 7.34 -12.55 -1.60
N PHE A 252 8.64 -12.34 -1.83
CA PHE A 252 9.70 -13.18 -1.29
C PHE A 252 9.78 -13.04 0.23
N VAL A 253 9.72 -11.83 0.76
CA VAL A 253 9.73 -11.61 2.22
C VAL A 253 8.51 -12.25 2.88
N ALA A 254 7.31 -12.04 2.34
CA ALA A 254 6.08 -12.66 2.84
C ALA A 254 6.18 -14.19 2.81
N PHE A 255 6.72 -14.75 1.73
CA PHE A 255 6.99 -16.18 1.59
C PHE A 255 7.95 -16.71 2.67
N CYS A 256 9.03 -15.98 2.97
CA CYS A 256 9.97 -16.33 4.04
C CYS A 256 9.33 -16.29 5.45
N LEU A 257 8.45 -15.32 5.70
CA LEU A 257 7.72 -15.22 6.97
C LEU A 257 6.74 -16.39 7.14
N VAL A 258 5.99 -16.73 6.09
CA VAL A 258 5.13 -17.91 6.07
C VAL A 258 5.95 -19.18 6.29
N GLY A 259 7.09 -19.31 5.60
CA GLY A 259 8.03 -20.42 5.78
C GLY A 259 8.50 -20.58 7.22
N SER A 260 8.84 -19.48 7.90
CA SER A 260 9.23 -19.49 9.32
C SER A 260 8.12 -20.01 10.24
N ILE A 261 6.87 -19.63 9.98
CA ILE A 261 5.70 -20.17 10.71
C ILE A 261 5.59 -21.68 10.47
N GLY A 262 5.74 -22.12 9.21
CA GLY A 262 5.75 -23.53 8.86
C GLY A 262 6.81 -24.35 9.59
N VAL A 263 8.02 -23.80 9.76
CA VAL A 263 9.09 -24.45 10.55
C VAL A 263 8.67 -24.65 12.01
N GLY A 264 8.07 -23.62 12.64
CA GLY A 264 7.56 -23.74 14.01
C GLY A 264 6.48 -24.81 14.14
N VAL A 265 5.55 -24.89 13.18
CA VAL A 265 4.49 -25.91 13.15
C VAL A 265 5.05 -27.30 12.91
N ASN A 266 6.05 -27.45 12.02
CA ASN A 266 6.73 -28.72 11.80
C ASN A 266 7.31 -29.26 13.12
N LEU A 267 8.05 -28.42 13.86
CA LEU A 267 8.64 -28.79 15.14
C LEU A 267 7.58 -29.19 16.18
N ALA A 268 6.49 -28.44 16.27
CA ALA A 268 5.40 -28.74 17.19
C ALA A 268 4.73 -30.08 16.87
N VAL A 269 4.39 -30.34 15.60
CA VAL A 269 3.78 -31.59 15.16
C VAL A 269 4.72 -32.77 15.37
N MET A 270 6.00 -32.60 15.01
CA MET A 270 7.02 -33.62 15.24
C MET A 270 7.09 -33.96 16.74
N GLN A 271 7.13 -32.97 17.62
CA GLN A 271 7.18 -33.19 19.07
C GLN A 271 5.91 -33.88 19.60
N SER A 272 4.73 -33.53 19.08
CA SER A 272 3.48 -34.21 19.43
C SER A 272 3.50 -35.69 19.01
N ILE A 273 3.88 -36.01 17.77
CA ILE A 273 3.95 -37.41 17.29
C ILE A 273 4.99 -38.20 18.10
N ARG A 274 6.14 -37.60 18.41
CA ARG A 274 7.17 -38.22 19.27
C ARG A 274 6.64 -38.51 20.68
N SER A 275 5.86 -37.59 21.26
CA SER A 275 5.27 -37.78 22.60
C SER A 275 4.24 -38.92 22.65
N MET A 276 3.63 -39.25 21.51
CA MET A 276 2.69 -40.38 21.36
C MET A 276 3.38 -41.71 21.02
N GLY A 277 4.72 -41.76 21.04
CA GLY A 277 5.50 -42.96 20.75
C GLY A 277 5.85 -43.18 19.28
N GLY A 278 5.64 -42.19 18.40
CA GLY A 278 6.02 -42.30 17.00
C GLY A 278 7.53 -42.26 16.76
N ASP A 279 8.00 -43.01 15.77
CA ASP A 279 9.40 -42.99 15.34
C ASP A 279 9.77 -41.66 14.67
N PHE A 280 11.06 -41.30 14.73
CA PHE A 280 11.57 -40.04 14.18
C PHE A 280 11.22 -39.82 12.70
N PRO A 281 11.37 -40.80 11.78
CA PRO A 281 11.01 -40.60 10.38
C PRO A 281 9.52 -40.31 10.18
N VAL A 282 8.65 -40.97 10.96
CA VAL A 282 7.19 -40.76 10.90
C VAL A 282 6.83 -39.37 11.43
N ALA A 283 7.43 -38.96 12.55
CA ALA A 283 7.21 -37.64 13.14
C ALA A 283 7.69 -36.51 12.21
N GLN A 284 8.88 -36.66 11.63
CA GLN A 284 9.45 -35.69 10.68
C GLN A 284 8.62 -35.60 9.39
N GLY A 285 8.18 -36.74 8.84
CA GLY A 285 7.33 -36.79 7.65
C GLY A 285 5.97 -36.13 7.89
N GLY A 286 5.32 -36.47 9.00
CA GLY A 286 4.03 -35.90 9.40
C GLY A 286 4.11 -34.38 9.61
N GLY A 287 5.11 -33.91 10.35
CA GLY A 287 5.32 -32.47 10.55
C GLY A 287 5.60 -31.72 9.25
N THR A 288 6.39 -32.30 8.35
CA THR A 288 6.73 -31.69 7.06
C THR A 288 5.50 -31.52 6.18
N VAL A 289 4.65 -32.55 6.08
CA VAL A 289 3.40 -32.48 5.29
C VAL A 289 2.45 -31.43 5.85
N VAL A 290 2.25 -31.40 7.18
CA VAL A 290 1.39 -30.39 7.82
C VAL A 290 1.92 -28.98 7.59
N ALA A 291 3.23 -28.77 7.72
CA ALA A 291 3.85 -27.48 7.46
C ALA A 291 3.71 -27.05 5.99
N MET A 292 3.90 -27.95 5.02
CA MET A 292 3.70 -27.64 3.60
C MET A 292 2.26 -27.23 3.28
N ILE A 293 1.27 -27.92 3.86
CA ILE A 293 -0.15 -27.57 3.69
C ILE A 293 -0.43 -26.19 4.28
N LEU A 294 0.04 -25.93 5.51
CA LEU A 294 -0.14 -24.64 6.16
C LEU A 294 0.50 -23.51 5.36
N ASN A 295 1.74 -23.68 4.91
CA ASN A 295 2.46 -22.69 4.11
C ASN A 295 1.68 -22.38 2.82
N PHE A 296 1.23 -23.41 2.09
CA PHE A 296 0.42 -23.21 0.89
C PHE A 296 -0.88 -22.44 1.17
N VAL A 297 -1.59 -22.79 2.25
CA VAL A 297 -2.83 -22.11 2.64
C VAL A 297 -2.57 -20.64 2.98
N LEU A 298 -1.53 -20.35 3.76
CA LEU A 298 -1.15 -18.99 4.14
C LEU A 298 -0.70 -18.20 2.92
N ASP A 299 0.16 -18.74 2.07
CA ASP A 299 0.60 -18.07 0.84
C ASP A 299 -0.55 -17.79 -0.12
N ASN A 300 -1.46 -18.74 -0.31
CA ASN A 300 -2.63 -18.55 -1.19
C ASN A 300 -3.60 -17.48 -0.67
N ASN A 301 -3.65 -17.26 0.64
CA ASN A 301 -4.57 -16.31 1.28
C ASN A 301 -3.93 -14.93 1.57
N ILE A 302 -2.62 -14.90 1.79
CA ILE A 302 -1.87 -13.72 2.22
C ILE A 302 -0.94 -13.25 1.09
N THR A 303 0.06 -14.06 0.74
CA THR A 303 1.13 -13.70 -0.21
C THR A 303 0.62 -13.49 -1.65
N TYR A 304 -0.28 -14.37 -2.11
CA TYR A 304 -0.86 -14.39 -3.46
C TYR A 304 -2.36 -14.16 -3.44
N ARG A 305 -2.84 -13.32 -2.52
CA ARG A 305 -4.26 -13.02 -2.34
C ARG A 305 -4.94 -12.54 -3.64
N ASP A 306 -4.21 -11.83 -4.49
CA ASP A 306 -4.65 -11.35 -5.80
C ASP A 306 -4.78 -12.45 -6.85
N LYS A 307 -3.99 -13.54 -6.73
CA LYS A 307 -4.00 -14.70 -7.62
C LYS A 307 -4.51 -15.98 -6.93
N ARG A 308 -5.39 -15.82 -5.95
CA ARG A 308 -5.87 -16.91 -5.08
C ARG A 308 -6.50 -18.05 -5.88
N LEU A 309 -6.00 -19.26 -5.68
CA LEU A 309 -6.53 -20.50 -6.23
C LEU A 309 -7.77 -20.95 -5.45
N ARG A 310 -8.80 -21.42 -6.16
CA ARG A 310 -10.07 -21.94 -5.62
C ARG A 310 -10.51 -23.22 -6.35
N GLY A 311 -11.30 -24.07 -5.68
CA GLY A 311 -11.85 -25.30 -6.27
C GLY A 311 -10.77 -26.29 -6.70
N MET A 312 -10.92 -26.92 -7.86
CA MET A 312 -9.96 -27.91 -8.38
C MET A 312 -8.55 -27.34 -8.57
N ARG A 313 -8.43 -26.04 -8.88
CA ARG A 313 -7.12 -25.37 -9.03
C ARG A 313 -6.37 -25.24 -7.70
N PHE A 314 -7.09 -25.18 -6.57
CA PHE A 314 -6.47 -25.17 -5.24
C PHE A 314 -5.77 -26.51 -4.97
N MET A 315 -6.45 -27.62 -5.28
CA MET A 315 -5.92 -28.96 -5.02
C MET A 315 -4.74 -29.29 -5.95
N GLY A 316 -4.84 -28.94 -7.24
CA GLY A 316 -3.72 -29.05 -8.18
C GLY A 316 -2.54 -28.17 -7.78
N GLY A 317 -2.82 -26.94 -7.30
CA GLY A 317 -1.79 -26.03 -6.78
C GLY A 317 -1.08 -26.57 -5.55
N LEU A 318 -1.81 -27.17 -4.60
CA LEU A 318 -1.25 -27.78 -3.39
C LEU A 318 -0.33 -28.95 -3.74
N LEU A 319 -0.74 -29.84 -4.65
CA LEU A 319 0.08 -30.96 -5.10
C LEU A 319 1.36 -30.48 -5.78
N ALA A 320 1.24 -29.50 -6.67
CA ALA A 320 2.40 -28.88 -7.32
C ALA A 320 3.34 -28.22 -6.29
N PHE A 321 2.79 -27.52 -5.29
CA PHE A 321 3.55 -26.89 -4.23
C PHE A 321 4.36 -27.90 -3.42
N MET A 322 3.72 -28.99 -2.98
CA MET A 322 4.40 -30.05 -2.25
C MET A 322 5.53 -30.66 -3.08
N LEU A 323 5.30 -30.93 -4.36
CA LEU A 323 6.32 -31.48 -5.27
C LEU A 323 7.51 -30.52 -5.43
N VAL A 324 7.25 -29.22 -5.63
CA VAL A 324 8.30 -28.20 -5.73
C VAL A 324 9.11 -28.12 -4.43
N CYS A 325 8.44 -28.10 -3.27
CA CYS A 325 9.11 -28.06 -1.98
C CYS A 325 9.92 -29.33 -1.69
N SER A 326 9.45 -30.50 -2.11
CA SER A 326 10.22 -31.75 -2.02
C SER A 326 11.49 -31.70 -2.87
N ILE A 327 11.43 -31.18 -4.10
CA ILE A 327 12.62 -30.98 -4.94
C ILE A 327 13.59 -29.99 -4.28
N GLY A 328 13.08 -28.88 -3.74
CA GLY A 328 13.88 -27.89 -3.02
C GLY A 328 14.57 -28.47 -1.78
N ALA A 329 13.90 -29.38 -1.05
CA ALA A 329 14.48 -30.07 0.08
C ALA A 329 15.62 -31.02 -0.32
N VAL A 330 15.50 -31.72 -1.45
CA VAL A 330 16.59 -32.55 -2.00
C VAL A 330 17.76 -31.68 -2.43
N ALA A 331 17.49 -30.55 -3.11
CA ALA A 331 18.52 -29.59 -3.50
C ALA A 331 19.27 -28.99 -2.31
N ASN A 332 18.56 -28.70 -1.20
CA ASN A 332 19.17 -28.25 0.06
C ASN A 332 20.25 -29.24 0.53
N VAL A 333 19.88 -30.51 0.67
CA VAL A 333 20.78 -31.56 1.15
C VAL A 333 21.98 -31.72 0.23
N GLY A 334 21.76 -31.71 -1.10
CA GLY A 334 22.83 -31.82 -2.08
C GLY A 334 23.85 -30.67 -1.98
N VAL A 335 23.37 -29.43 -1.90
CA VAL A 335 24.26 -28.26 -1.83
C VAL A 335 24.96 -28.14 -0.48
N ALA A 336 24.27 -28.43 0.62
CA ALA A 336 24.89 -28.49 1.94
C ALA A 336 26.00 -29.56 1.97
N GLN A 337 25.80 -30.71 1.33
CA GLN A 337 26.82 -31.76 1.25
C GLN A 337 28.03 -31.32 0.42
N MET A 338 27.83 -30.66 -0.73
CA MET A 338 28.93 -30.16 -1.57
C MET A 338 29.78 -29.11 -0.83
N LEU A 339 29.15 -28.16 -0.14
CA LEU A 339 29.86 -27.11 0.61
C LEU A 339 30.60 -27.65 1.82
N PHE A 340 30.00 -28.62 2.52
CA PHE A 340 30.67 -29.32 3.62
C PHE A 340 31.93 -30.05 3.15
N GLN A 341 31.88 -30.68 1.97
CA GLN A 341 33.05 -31.32 1.37
C GLN A 341 34.13 -30.32 0.93
N ALA A 342 33.74 -29.08 0.57
CA ALA A 342 34.63 -27.99 0.16
C ALA A 342 35.30 -27.24 1.33
N HIS A 343 35.29 -27.80 2.54
CA HIS A 343 35.87 -27.24 3.78
C HIS A 343 35.14 -26.01 4.35
N GLU A 344 33.86 -25.82 4.03
CA GLU A 344 33.02 -24.90 4.82
C GLU A 344 32.54 -25.56 6.11
N GLY A 345 32.38 -24.77 7.17
CA GLY A 345 31.84 -25.28 8.44
C GLY A 345 30.42 -25.83 8.25
N LEU A 346 30.05 -26.89 9.00
CA LEU A 346 28.73 -27.53 8.95
C LEU A 346 27.58 -26.52 8.99
N THR A 347 27.72 -25.49 9.82
CA THR A 347 26.73 -24.41 9.95
C THR A 347 26.62 -23.56 8.68
N GLN A 348 27.74 -23.21 8.04
CA GLN A 348 27.76 -22.40 6.81
C GLN A 348 27.12 -23.17 5.66
N ALA A 349 27.51 -24.44 5.48
CA ALA A 349 26.95 -25.31 4.46
C ALA A 349 25.43 -25.52 4.61
N SER A 350 24.96 -25.72 5.85
CA SER A 350 23.53 -25.89 6.14
C SER A 350 22.72 -24.61 5.89
N VAL A 351 23.29 -23.44 6.25
CA VAL A 351 22.65 -22.13 5.99
C VAL A 351 22.57 -21.85 4.50
N ALA A 352 23.64 -22.10 3.75
CA ALA A 352 23.68 -21.90 2.30
C ALA A 352 22.66 -22.79 1.56
N GLY A 353 22.57 -24.07 1.94
CA GLY A 353 21.56 -24.98 1.40
C GLY A 353 20.13 -24.53 1.71
N ALA A 354 19.88 -24.06 2.94
CA ALA A 354 18.56 -23.55 3.33
C ALA A 354 18.17 -22.28 2.55
N ILE A 355 19.10 -21.35 2.35
CA ILE A 355 18.87 -20.14 1.54
C ILE A 355 18.51 -20.53 0.09
N LEU A 356 19.29 -21.43 -0.52
CA LEU A 356 19.05 -21.86 -1.89
C LEU A 356 17.67 -22.53 -2.02
N ALA A 357 17.30 -23.38 -1.07
CA ALA A 357 16.01 -24.05 -1.08
C ALA A 357 14.83 -23.07 -0.96
N VAL A 358 14.96 -22.04 -0.11
CA VAL A 358 13.94 -20.99 0.01
C VAL A 358 13.81 -20.19 -1.29
N VAL A 359 14.94 -19.81 -1.91
CA VAL A 359 14.94 -19.08 -3.19
C VAL A 359 14.35 -19.93 -4.31
N TRP A 360 14.73 -21.21 -4.41
CA TRP A 360 14.14 -22.16 -5.36
C TRP A 360 12.64 -22.29 -5.17
N ASN A 361 12.20 -22.58 -3.93
CA ASN A 361 10.79 -22.77 -3.61
C ASN A 361 9.98 -21.52 -3.98
N TYR A 362 10.49 -20.32 -3.69
CA TYR A 362 9.84 -19.08 -4.08
C TYR A 362 9.78 -18.89 -5.60
N ALA A 363 10.92 -19.00 -6.29
CA ALA A 363 11.01 -18.73 -7.72
C ALA A 363 10.13 -19.69 -8.53
N VAL A 364 10.16 -20.98 -8.21
CA VAL A 364 9.38 -22.00 -8.91
C VAL A 364 7.90 -21.92 -8.53
N SER A 365 7.57 -21.69 -7.27
CA SER A 365 6.18 -21.57 -6.86
C SER A 365 5.50 -20.32 -7.43
N SER A 366 6.19 -19.18 -7.40
CA SER A 366 5.68 -17.93 -7.97
C SER A 366 5.42 -18.06 -9.47
N THR A 367 6.28 -18.75 -10.22
CA THR A 367 6.13 -18.90 -11.68
C THR A 367 5.18 -20.02 -12.11
N LEU A 368 5.23 -21.20 -11.48
CA LEU A 368 4.44 -22.36 -11.91
C LEU A 368 3.03 -22.39 -11.30
N ILE A 369 2.91 -22.05 -10.02
CA ILE A 369 1.68 -22.25 -9.24
C ILE A 369 0.80 -21.01 -9.31
N TRP A 370 1.35 -19.86 -8.92
CA TRP A 370 0.64 -18.58 -8.91
C TRP A 370 0.88 -17.75 -10.16
N ARG A 371 1.74 -18.20 -11.09
CA ARG A 371 2.03 -17.59 -12.40
C ARG A 371 2.17 -16.07 -12.31
N VAL A 372 3.08 -15.63 -11.45
CA VAL A 372 3.39 -14.22 -11.19
C VAL A 372 3.81 -13.52 -12.44
#